data_AF-A0A9N9QR92-F1
#
_entry.id   AF-A0A9N9QR92-F1
#
_cell.length_a   1.000
_cell.length_b   1.000
_cell.length_c   1.000
_cell.angle_alpha   90.00
_cell.angle_beta   90.00
_cell.angle_gamma   90.00
#
_symmetry.space_group_name_H-M   'P 1'
#
loop_
_entity.id
_entity.type
_entity.pdbx_description
1 polymer ?
#
loop_
_entity_poly.entity_id
_entity_poly.type
_entity_poly.pdbx_seq_one_letter_code
_entity_poly.pdbx_strand_id
1 'polypeptide(L)' 'MVKAEADQLSSTCYGLQEKFEHGSHEYQELNSFSRYIVNVGIRFTAADFFEIKRSILLSVIATSTTYFIALVQFY' A
#
# COMPACT_ATOMS: atom_id res chain seq x y z
N MET A 1 -5.29 5.99 2.19
CA MET A 1 -6.06 6.00 0.95
C MET A 1 -5.89 4.66 0.25
N VAL A 2 -4.74 4.34 -0.34
CA VAL A 2 -4.58 3.06 -1.08
C VAL A 2 -4.61 1.79 -0.23
N LYS A 3 -4.12 1.81 1.03
CA LYS A 3 -4.30 0.67 1.94
C LYS A 3 -5.77 0.38 2.23
N ALA A 4 -6.57 1.42 2.46
CA ALA A 4 -8.00 1.27 2.72
C ALA A 4 -8.74 0.72 1.49
N GLU A 5 -8.34 1.14 0.29
CA GLU A 5 -8.88 0.58 -0.96
C GLU A 5 -8.47 -0.88 -1.17
N ALA A 6 -7.23 -1.25 -0.82
CA ALA A 6 -6.77 -2.64 -0.87
C ALA A 6 -7.52 -3.54 0.12
N ASP A 7 -7.76 -3.04 1.33
CA ASP A 7 -8.54 -3.74 2.36
C ASP A 7 -10.00 -3.94 1.91
N GLN A 8 -10.59 -2.91 1.28
CA GLN A 8 -11.95 -2.96 0.73
C GLN A 8 -12.05 -3.91 -0.49
N LEU A 9 -11.01 -3.98 -1.31
CA LEU A 9 -10.92 -4.91 -2.43
C LEU A 9 -10.80 -6.36 -1.94
N SER A 10 -10.02 -6.59 -0.87
CA SER A 10 -9.87 -7.89 -0.23
C SER A 10 -11.20 -8.36 0.37
N SER A 11 -11.91 -7.51 1.12
CA SER A 11 -13.23 -7.86 1.68
C SER A 11 -14.25 -8.19 0.60
N THR A 12 -14.20 -7.47 -0.52
CA THR A 12 -15.09 -7.71 -1.67
C THR A 12 -14.78 -9.06 -2.33
N CYS A 13 -13.50 -9.40 -2.52
CA CYS A 13 -13.10 -10.71 -3.03
C CYS A 13 -13.57 -11.86 -2.13
N TYR A 14 -13.45 -11.72 -0.82
CA TYR A 14 -13.95 -12.73 0.12
C TYR A 14 -15.47 -12.91 0.05
N GLY A 15 -16.24 -11.82 -0.06
CA GLY A 15 -17.69 -11.90 -0.24
C GLY A 15 -18.13 -12.48 -1.59
N LEU A 16 -17.31 -12.34 -2.63
CA LEU A 16 -17.53 -12.99 -3.93
C LEU A 16 -17.20 -14.47 -3.89
N GLN A 17 -16.14 -14.89 -3.21
CA GLN A 17 -15.78 -16.30 -3.04
C GLN A 17 -16.90 -17.13 -2.41
N GLU A 18 -17.66 -16.55 -1.48
CA GLU A 18 -18.78 -17.25 -0.82
C GLU A 18 -19.91 -17.63 -1.80
N LYS A 19 -19.99 -16.96 -2.95
CA LYS A 19 -21.02 -17.21 -3.98
C LYS A 19 -20.62 -18.26 -5.01
N PHE A 20 -19.36 -18.70 -5.02
CA PHE A 20 -18.87 -19.71 -5.97
C PHE A 20 -18.71 -21.07 -5.29
N GLU A 21 -18.97 -22.15 -6.04
CA GLU A 21 -18.74 -23.50 -5.55
C GLU A 21 -17.26 -23.70 -5.20
N HIS A 22 -17.00 -24.31 -4.05
CA HIS A 22 -15.65 -24.56 -3.58
C HIS A 22 -14.94 -25.51 -4.55
N GLY A 23 -13.97 -24.99 -5.29
CA GLY A 23 -13.22 -25.73 -6.31
C GLY A 23 -13.50 -25.30 -7.75
N SER A 24 -14.43 -24.36 -7.97
CA SER A 24 -14.59 -23.74 -9.29
C SER A 24 -13.34 -22.97 -9.68
N HIS A 25 -13.12 -22.81 -10.99
CA HIS A 25 -11.98 -22.06 -11.52
C HIS A 25 -12.00 -20.60 -11.00
N GLU A 26 -13.18 -20.00 -10.95
CA GLU A 26 -13.42 -18.65 -10.44
C GLU A 26 -13.05 -18.54 -8.96
N TYR A 27 -13.41 -19.53 -8.14
CA TYR A 27 -13.04 -19.57 -6.72
C TYR A 27 -11.51 -19.63 -6.53
N GLN A 28 -10.82 -20.43 -7.35
CA GLN A 28 -9.36 -20.58 -7.30
C GLN A 28 -8.64 -19.30 -7.75
N GLU A 29 -9.12 -18.65 -8.80
CA GLU A 29 -8.64 -17.35 -9.28
C GLU A 29 -8.80 -16.27 -8.20
N LEU A 30 -10.00 -16.14 -7.62
CA LEU A 30 -10.28 -15.20 -6.53
C LEU A 30 -9.43 -15.47 -5.29
N ASN A 31 -9.18 -16.74 -4.95
CA ASN A 31 -8.32 -17.13 -3.83
C ASN A 31 -6.86 -16.71 -4.07
N SER A 32 -6.38 -16.95 -5.29
CA SER A 32 -5.01 -16.62 -5.69
C SER A 32 -4.80 -15.10 -5.72
N PHE A 33 -5.79 -14.35 -6.22
CA PHE A 33 -5.79 -12.89 -6.24
C PHE A 33 -5.86 -12.29 -4.83
N SER A 34 -6.73 -12.82 -3.96
CA SER A 34 -6.81 -12.43 -2.55
C SER A 34 -5.47 -12.63 -1.84
N ARG A 35 -4.85 -13.81 -2.00
CA ARG A 35 -3.51 -14.08 -1.46
C ARG A 35 -2.47 -13.13 -2.01
N TYR A 36 -2.51 -12.81 -3.30
CA TYR A 36 -1.58 -11.88 -3.92
C TYR A 36 -1.70 -10.47 -3.33
N ILE A 37 -2.92 -9.94 -3.18
CA ILE A 37 -3.15 -8.61 -2.59
C ILE A 37 -2.64 -8.57 -1.15
N VAL A 38 -2.92 -9.60 -0.35
CA VAL A 38 -2.50 -9.69 1.06
C VAL A 38 -0.98 -9.82 1.20
N ASN A 39 -0.34 -10.68 0.38
CA ASN A 39 1.10 -10.93 0.50
C ASN A 39 1.97 -9.84 -0.12
N VAL A 40 1.58 -9.30 -1.27
CA VAL A 40 2.39 -8.28 -1.94
C VAL A 40 2.34 -7.01 -1.11
N GLY A 41 1.16 -6.66 -0.58
CA GLY A 41 0.90 -5.36 0.01
C GLY A 41 1.13 -4.28 -1.05
N ILE A 42 0.16 -3.41 -1.33
CA ILE A 42 0.38 -2.40 -2.36
C ILE A 42 1.48 -1.43 -1.90
N ARG A 43 2.72 -1.70 -2.33
CA ARG A 43 3.94 -0.95 -2.03
C ARG A 43 4.18 -0.04 -3.22
N PHE A 44 3.90 1.24 -3.04
CA PHE A 44 4.34 2.24 -4.00
C PHE A 44 5.82 2.46 -3.77
N THR A 45 6.67 2.11 -4.73
CA THR A 45 8.10 2.41 -4.68
C THR A 45 8.42 3.53 -5.65
N ALA A 46 9.27 4.47 -5.24
CA ALA A 46 9.79 5.50 -6.14
C ALA A 46 11.02 4.93 -6.86
N ALA A 47 10.82 4.43 -8.09
CA ALA A 47 11.87 3.78 -8.87
C ALA A 47 12.65 2.69 -8.10
N ASP A 48 11.96 1.97 -7.20
CA ASP A 48 12.53 0.96 -6.29
C ASP A 48 13.60 1.41 -5.29
N PHE A 49 13.87 2.71 -5.18
CA PHE A 49 14.82 3.24 -4.18
C PHE A 49 14.21 3.32 -2.78
N PHE A 50 12.92 3.66 -2.68
CA PHE A 50 12.22 3.78 -1.40
C PHE A 50 10.72 3.56 -1.54
N GLU A 51 10.12 2.91 -0.53
CA GLU A 51 8.68 2.73 -0.42
C GLU A 51 8.02 4.04 0.03
N ILE A 52 7.15 4.59 -0.81
CA ILE A 52 6.39 5.82 -0.57
C ILE A 52 5.39 5.58 0.57
N LYS A 53 5.85 5.85 1.80
CA LYS A 53 5.03 5.90 3.01
C LYS A 53 4.79 7.35 3.42
N ARG A 54 3.67 7.61 4.09
CA ARG A 54 3.41 8.91 4.75
C ARG A 54 4.56 9.34 5.66
N SER A 55 5.23 8.39 6.32
CA SER A 55 6.42 8.66 7.13
C SER A 55 7.58 9.23 6.32
N ILE A 56 7.81 8.79 5.08
CA ILE A 56 8.87 9.34 4.21
C ILE A 56 8.53 10.77 3.81
N LEU A 57 7.28 11.05 3.43
CA LEU A 57 6.86 12.42 3.13
C LEU A 57 7.07 13.36 4.33
N LEU A 58 6.66 12.92 5.52
CA LEU A 58 6.88 13.68 6.75
C LEU A 58 8.38 13.86 7.05
N SER A 59 9.19 12.83 6.80
CA SER A 59 10.65 12.88 6.98
C SER A 59 11.31 13.87 6.02
N VAL A 60 10.90 13.90 4.75
CA VAL A 60 11.41 14.86 3.76
C VAL A 60 11.07 16.29 4.16
N ILE A 61 9.82 16.54 4.56
CA ILE A 61 9.39 17.86 5.05
C ILE A 61 10.20 18.25 6.28
N ALA A 62 10.27 17.39 7.30
CA ALA A 62 11.00 17.67 8.54
C ALA A 62 12.49 17.94 8.29
N THR A 63 13.12 17.16 7.41
CA THR A 63 14.54 17.32 7.07
C THR A 63 14.77 18.64 6.33
N SER A 64 13.95 18.96 5.32
CA SER A 64 14.02 20.25 4.63
C SER A 64 13.80 21.43 5.57
N THR A 65 12.82 21.35 6.46
CA THR A 65 12.56 22.40 7.46
C THR A 65 13.74 22.55 8.42
N THR A 66 14.37 21.45 8.84
CA THR A 66 15.56 21.49 9.71
C THR A 66 16.72 22.19 9.04
N TYR A 67 17.02 21.84 7.78
CA TYR A 67 18.06 22.52 7.00
C TYR A 67 17.71 24.00 6.76
N PHE A 68 16.44 24.31 6.50
CA PHE A 68 15.98 25.69 6.34
C PHE A 68 16.21 26.52 7.61
N ILE A 69 15.86 25.98 8.78
CA ILE A 69 16.09 26.66 10.07
C ILE A 69 17.59 26.85 10.31
N ALA A 70 18.40 25.82 10.07
CA ALA A 70 19.85 25.91 10.23
C ALA A 70 20.45 26.98 9.30
N LEU A 71 20.00 27.06 8.05
CA LEU A 71 20.40 28.13 7.14
C LEU A 71 20.00 29.50 7.68
N VAL A 72 18.75 29.70 8.09
CA VAL A 72 18.30 31.01 8.63
C VAL A 72 19.04 31.41 9.90
N GLN A 73 19.46 30.45 10.74
CA GLN A 73 20.14 30.73 12.01
C GLN A 73 21.64 30.93 11.88
N PHE A 74 22.30 30.29 10.92
CA PHE A 74 23.76 30.22 10.82
C PHE A 74 24.34 30.78 9.50
N TYR A 75 23.49 31.27 8.59
CA TYR A 75 23.87 32.13 7.47
C TYR A 75 23.61 33.59 7.83
#